data_AF-A0A1A8Y0W9-F1
#
_entry.id   AF-A0A1A8Y0W9-F1
#
_cell.length_a   1.000
_cell.length_b   1.000
_cell.length_c   1.000
_cell.angle_alpha   90.00
_cell.angle_beta   90.00
_cell.angle_gamma   90.00
#
_symmetry.space_group_name_H-M   'P 1'
#
loop_
_entity.id
_entity.type
_entity.pdbx_description
1 polymer ?
#
loop_
_entity_poly.entity_id
_entity_poly.type
_entity_poly.pdbx_seq_one_letter_code
_entity_poly.pdbx_strand_id
1 'polypeptide(L)' 'MSTSTNFATEHEIEFIRSLGTNHESKIPKYKLLQNYITASRKRVDWGAINKWKAVGFACEELDRERGMA' A
#
# COMPACT_ATOMS: atom_id res chain seq x y z
N MET A 1 -14.78 -21.44 -1.20
CA MET A 1 -15.03 -20.01 -0.93
C MET A 1 -13.71 -19.24 -1.08
N SER A 2 -13.67 -18.30 -2.03
CA SER A 2 -12.69 -17.26 -2.37
C SER A 2 -11.32 -17.20 -1.65
N THR A 3 -10.41 -18.16 -1.89
CA THR A 3 -9.01 -18.08 -1.43
C THR A 3 -8.19 -17.03 -2.19
N SER A 4 -8.48 -16.81 -3.47
CA SER A 4 -7.70 -15.91 -4.34
C SER A 4 -7.79 -14.43 -3.95
N THR A 5 -8.94 -13.99 -3.40
CA THR A 5 -9.16 -12.59 -3.00
C THR A 5 -8.31 -12.21 -1.78
N ASN A 6 -8.17 -13.14 -0.82
CA ASN A 6 -7.32 -12.91 0.34
C ASN A 6 -5.84 -12.89 -0.06
N PHE A 7 -5.40 -13.86 -0.86
CA PHE A 7 -4.01 -13.95 -1.33
C PHE A 7 -3.54 -12.69 -2.06
N ALA A 8 -4.31 -12.21 -3.04
CA ALA A 8 -3.97 -11.00 -3.79
C ALA A 8 -3.92 -9.76 -2.87
N THR A 9 -4.84 -9.67 -1.91
CA THR A 9 -4.86 -8.57 -0.94
C THR A 9 -3.69 -8.61 0.04
N GLU A 10 -3.30 -9.81 0.48
CA GLU A 10 -2.15 -10.01 1.38
C GLU A 10 -0.84 -9.62 0.70
N HIS A 11 -0.62 -10.04 -0.54
CA HIS A 11 0.55 -9.62 -1.31
C HIS A 11 0.58 -8.11 -1.57
N GLU A 12 -0.56 -7.48 -1.84
CA GLU A 12 -0.64 -6.03 -1.96
C GLU A 12 -0.23 -5.33 -0.66
N ILE A 13 -0.66 -5.86 0.50
CA ILE A 13 -0.28 -5.34 1.82
C ILE A 13 1.21 -5.53 2.09
N GLU A 14 1.78 -6.69 1.74
CA GLU A 14 3.23 -6.94 1.83
C GLU A 14 4.02 -5.98 0.95
N PHE A 15 3.55 -5.74 -0.28
CA PHE A 15 4.14 -4.76 -1.17
C PHE A 15 4.14 -3.36 -0.53
N ILE A 16 3.00 -2.89 0.00
CA ILE A 16 2.90 -1.60 0.68
C ILE A 16 3.88 -1.51 1.85
N ARG A 17 4.01 -2.59 2.65
CA ARG A 17 4.95 -2.66 3.78
C ARG A 17 6.41 -2.56 3.33
N SER A 18 6.74 -3.12 2.16
CA SER A 18 8.10 -3.08 1.58
C SER A 18 8.45 -1.78 0.86
N LEU A 19 7.55 -0.79 0.82
CA LEU A 19 7.88 0.51 0.26
C LEU A 19 9.00 1.17 1.07
N GLY A 20 9.99 1.72 0.38
CA GLY A 20 11.12 2.41 1.03
C GLY A 20 12.15 1.51 1.69
N THR A 21 11.98 0.18 1.72
CA THR A 21 13.05 -0.74 2.18
C THR A 21 14.21 -0.91 1.19
N ASN A 22 14.03 -0.50 -0.07
CA ASN A 22 15.12 -0.57 -1.04
C ASN A 22 16.03 0.67 -0.92
N HIS A 23 17.24 0.47 -0.39
CA HIS A 23 18.25 1.52 -0.13
C HIS A 23 18.72 2.26 -1.39
N GLU A 24 18.49 1.71 -2.59
CA GLU A 24 18.81 2.38 -3.84
C GLU A 24 17.87 3.54 -4.16
N SER A 25 16.63 3.49 -3.66
CA SER A 25 15.67 4.57 -3.85
C SER A 25 15.84 5.63 -2.76
N LYS A 26 16.30 6.83 -3.14
CA LYS A 26 16.37 8.00 -2.26
C LYS A 26 14.99 8.56 -1.87
N ILE A 27 13.90 7.89 -2.23
CA ILE A 27 12.54 8.36 -1.96
C ILE A 27 12.10 7.82 -0.61
N PRO A 28 11.77 8.69 0.37
CA PRO A 28 11.27 8.25 1.66
C PRO A 28 9.96 7.46 1.52
N LYS A 29 9.77 6.48 2.40
CA LYS A 29 8.57 5.63 2.44
C LYS A 29 7.27 6.46 2.48
N TYR A 30 7.21 7.54 3.26
CA TYR A 30 6.03 8.42 3.32
C TYR A 30 5.62 8.99 1.94
N LYS A 31 6.60 9.33 1.07
CA LYS A 31 6.36 9.85 -0.28
C LYS A 31 5.80 8.75 -1.19
N LEU A 32 6.33 7.53 -1.07
CA LEU A 32 5.85 6.37 -1.81
C LEU A 32 4.41 6.00 -1.40
N LEU A 33 4.10 6.04 -0.11
CA LEU A 33 2.75 5.81 0.42
C LEU A 33 1.75 6.88 -0.07
N GLN A 34 2.14 8.16 -0.07
CA GLN A 34 1.30 9.22 -0.64
C GLN A 34 1.03 9.02 -2.14
N ASN A 35 2.05 8.61 -2.90
CA ASN A 35 1.91 8.30 -4.32
C ASN A 35 0.97 7.10 -4.52
N TYR A 36 1.11 6.05 -3.71
CA TYR A 36 0.24 4.88 -3.73
C TYR A 36 -1.23 5.26 -3.49
N ILE A 37 -1.50 6.03 -2.42
CA ILE A 37 -2.86 6.50 -2.07
C ILE A 37 -3.42 7.41 -3.18
N THR A 38 -2.57 8.22 -3.82
CA THR A 38 -3.01 9.09 -4.91
C THR A 38 -3.35 8.27 -6.16
N ALA A 39 -2.54 7.27 -6.49
CA ALA A 39 -2.78 6.37 -7.62
C ALA A 39 -4.03 5.50 -7.39
N SER A 40 -4.25 5.04 -6.16
CA SER A 40 -5.39 4.19 -5.79
C SER A 40 -6.74 4.89 -6.00
N ARG A 41 -6.79 6.22 -5.90
CA ARG A 41 -7.99 7.03 -6.21
C ARG A 41 -8.36 7.00 -7.70
N LYS A 42 -7.37 6.86 -8.59
CA LYS A 42 -7.58 6.80 -10.05
C LYS A 42 -7.82 5.37 -10.54
N ARG A 43 -7.45 4.37 -9.75
CA ARG A 43 -7.59 2.95 -10.09
C ARG A 43 -9.05 2.51 -9.99
N VAL A 44 -9.65 2.22 -11.14
CA VAL A 44 -11.03 1.73 -11.27
C VAL A 44 -11.10 0.21 -11.06
N ASP A 45 -10.17 -0.54 -11.66
CA ASP A 45 -10.13 -2.00 -11.55
C ASP A 45 -9.08 -2.48 -10.53
N TRP A 46 -9.54 -3.25 -9.56
CA TRP A 46 -8.73 -3.83 -8.48
C TRP A 46 -8.55 -5.35 -8.62
N GLY A 47 -9.18 -5.98 -9.62
CA GLY A 47 -9.19 -7.43 -9.79
C GLY A 47 -9.64 -8.15 -8.52
N ALA A 48 -8.79 -9.05 -8.02
CA ALA A 48 -9.03 -9.81 -6.80
C ALA A 48 -8.59 -9.09 -5.50
N ILE A 49 -8.09 -7.86 -5.57
CA ILE A 49 -7.61 -7.12 -4.40
C ILE A 49 -8.77 -6.41 -3.70
N ASN A 50 -8.87 -6.55 -2.39
CA ASN A 50 -9.75 -5.73 -1.58
C ASN A 50 -9.15 -4.32 -1.41
N LYS A 51 -9.63 -3.39 -2.25
CA LYS A 51 -9.26 -1.97 -2.24
C LYS A 51 -9.27 -1.36 -0.84
N TRP A 52 -10.35 -1.55 -0.09
CA TRP A 52 -10.53 -0.87 1.20
C TRP A 52 -9.47 -1.32 2.21
N LYS A 53 -9.14 -2.61 2.21
CA LYS A 53 -8.10 -3.15 3.08
C LYS A 53 -6.71 -2.65 2.68
N ALA A 54 -6.37 -2.68 1.39
CA ALA A 54 -5.07 -2.21 0.90
C ALA A 54 -4.87 -0.70 1.11
N VAL A 55 -5.85 0.13 0.74
CA VAL A 55 -5.77 1.59 0.91
C VAL A 55 -5.82 1.97 2.40
N GLY A 56 -6.66 1.29 3.20
CA GLY A 56 -6.70 1.50 4.65
C GLY A 56 -5.35 1.24 5.29
N PHE A 57 -4.71 0.12 4.96
CA PHE A 57 -3.38 -0.21 5.43
C PHE A 57 -2.33 0.83 5.02
N ALA A 58 -2.37 1.32 3.77
CA ALA A 58 -1.46 2.36 3.30
C ALA A 58 -1.63 3.70 4.05
N CYS A 59 -2.87 4.07 4.40
CA CYS A 59 -3.15 5.25 5.21
C CYS A 59 -2.57 5.11 6.62
N GLU A 60 -2.81 3.98 7.29
CA GLU A 60 -2.26 3.70 8.63
C GLU A 60 -0.73 3.71 8.63
N GLU A 61 -0.09 3.11 7.63
CA GLU A 61 1.37 3.17 7.46
C GLU A 61 1.86 4.60 7.25
N LEU A 62 1.15 5.42 6.48
CA LEU A 62 1.55 6.81 6.27
C LEU A 62 1.49 7.62 7.57
N ASP A 63 0.48 7.39 8.40
CA ASP A 63 0.35 8.05 9.69
C ASP A 63 1.43 7.57 10.66
N ARG A 64 1.78 6.27 10.65
CA ARG A 64 2.93 5.75 11.43
C ARG A 64 4.24 6.42 11.03
N GLU A 65 4.52 6.53 9.73
CA GLU A 65 5.74 7.18 9.22
C GLU A 65 5.78 8.68 9.57
N ARG A 66 4.61 9.36 9.61
CA ARG A 66 4.52 10.77 10.00
C ARG A 66 4.63 10.99 11.51
N GLY A 67 4.23 10.02 12.32
CA GLY A 67 4.38 10.07 13.78
C GLY A 67 5.78 9.70 14.28
N MET A 68 6.62 9.10 13.44
CA MET A 68 8.03 8.79 13.72
C MET A 68 9.03 9.79 13.11
N ALA A 69 8.57 10.74 12.30
CA ALA A 69 9.38 11.82 11.69
C ALA A 69 9.40 13.08 12.57
#